data_AF-A0A7X9IUW6-F1
#
_entry.id   AF-A0A7X9IUW6-F1
#
_cell.length_a   1.000
_cell.length_b   1.000
_cell.length_c   1.000
_cell.angle_alpha   90.00
_cell.angle_beta   90.00
_cell.angle_gamma   90.00
#
_symmetry.space_group_name_H-M   'P 1'
#
loop_
_entity.id
_entity.type
_entity.pdbx_description
1 polymer ?
#
loop_
_entity_poly.entity_id
_entity_poly.type
_entity_poly.pdbx_seq_one_letter_code
_entity_poly.pdbx_strand_id
1 'polypeptide(L)'
;MRRTLWICAWLAAGCFRSYSDVDGTGEDPTVVLDFEPSGTPPIDIVVLVDNSGSMAEEQAVLALRFADALAELLDPPLDPYTGRPTHPPVEDLNLAVISPDMGTAGHELWTCSRPFGGDQGCFLHEPRLPGCAAAYPAFLSRNPSNADSYPVSRLAADFACVATLGTSGCGFEQPLAAMQAALTPPNSGSSGCNAGFLRPDSILVLLFVTDEDDCSVRPEHPEMFDQDRTDLGHPNLRCFLWPEFVTDVETFVAAFRGLRSDPGRLVLNLIIGVPPDAPQCIGPGDTLDACLSAPEMVEMIDPVVPTQLLPSCSTEMGLAFPPRRLVRLAQAFGRQAHVDSICRRDWRDTLVAGVVDRLGEVVPDSEACLRRALDREPGSCRVDCAMVETLSDDRACAEDPDCPAYGCPPLMETQIHDPPACRNPRTGVACQPLKRDLGTTAGADGLPRRRCLVRQAERPWAGGSCGAPTTTGWFYRAAGESELGCPAASFTVGSETCVEPGSRVWIRCR
;
A
#
# COMPACT_ATOMS: atom_id res chain seq x y z
N MET A 1 -1.48 39.35 2.91
CA MET A 1 -2.55 38.51 2.32
C MET A 1 -2.26 37.06 2.67
N ARG A 2 -3.27 36.35 3.15
CA ARG A 2 -3.19 35.14 3.98
C ARG A 2 -2.58 33.95 3.23
N ARG A 3 -1.51 33.37 3.78
CA ARG A 3 -1.01 32.03 3.45
C ARG A 3 -1.75 31.03 4.35
N THR A 4 -2.58 30.18 3.75
CA THR A 4 -3.25 29.08 4.45
C THR A 4 -2.34 27.87 4.34
N LEU A 5 -1.66 27.50 5.45
CA LEU A 5 -1.01 26.21 5.61
C LEU A 5 -2.10 25.13 5.56
N TRP A 6 -2.04 24.25 4.57
CA TRP A 6 -2.73 22.97 4.62
C TRP A 6 -1.79 21.99 5.34
N ILE A 7 -2.03 21.80 6.63
CA ILE A 7 -1.50 20.67 7.37
C ILE A 7 -2.38 19.47 6.96
N CYS A 8 -1.84 18.56 6.16
CA CYS A 8 -2.46 17.26 5.94
C CYS A 8 -2.45 16.51 7.28
N ALA A 9 -3.60 16.48 7.95
CA ALA A 9 -3.84 15.63 9.10
C ALA A 9 -3.98 14.19 8.58
N TRP A 10 -2.93 13.39 8.76
CA TRP A 10 -2.98 11.94 8.58
C TRP A 10 -3.73 11.34 9.75
N LEU A 11 -4.90 10.77 9.47
CA LEU A 11 -5.63 9.93 10.40
C LEU A 11 -5.89 8.61 9.69
N ALA A 12 -5.17 7.57 10.12
CA ALA A 12 -5.48 6.20 9.78
C ALA A 12 -6.91 5.88 10.25
N ALA A 13 -7.86 5.93 9.33
CA ALA A 13 -9.28 5.76 9.58
C ALA A 13 -9.76 4.50 8.87
N GLY A 14 -9.55 3.36 9.52
CA GLY A 14 -10.10 2.07 9.12
C GLY A 14 -10.74 1.41 10.33
N CYS A 15 -12.04 1.11 10.30
CA CYS A 15 -12.78 0.65 11.48
C CYS A 15 -13.10 -0.86 11.48
N PHE A 16 -13.04 -1.58 10.35
CA PHE A 16 -13.56 -2.95 10.29
C PHE A 16 -12.79 -3.84 9.32
N ARG A 17 -12.68 -5.14 9.63
CA ARG A 17 -12.21 -6.14 8.65
C ARG A 17 -12.66 -7.59 8.93
N SER A 18 -13.06 -7.96 10.15
CA SER A 18 -13.60 -9.30 10.45
C SER A 18 -14.44 -9.28 11.74
N TYR A 19 -15.39 -10.21 11.84
CA TYR A 19 -16.24 -10.43 13.01
C TYR A 19 -16.52 -11.92 13.20
N SER A 20 -16.38 -12.42 14.43
CA SER A 20 -16.90 -13.72 14.87
C SER A 20 -17.94 -13.53 15.97
N ASP A 21 -19.14 -14.05 15.73
CA ASP A 21 -20.24 -14.05 16.69
C ASP A 21 -20.05 -15.16 17.72
N VAL A 22 -20.05 -14.80 19.00
CA VAL A 22 -20.11 -15.75 20.11
C VAL A 22 -21.45 -15.54 20.79
N ASP A 23 -22.39 -16.46 20.56
CA ASP A 23 -23.64 -16.53 21.32
C ASP A 23 -23.29 -16.67 22.81
N GLY A 24 -23.54 -15.61 23.59
CA GLY A 24 -23.55 -15.70 25.03
C GLY A 24 -24.67 -16.65 25.44
N THR A 25 -24.34 -17.83 25.94
CA THR A 25 -25.29 -18.91 26.27
C THR A 25 -26.11 -18.64 27.55
N GLY A 26 -26.68 -17.45 27.73
CA GLY A 26 -27.58 -17.19 28.85
C GLY A 26 -28.27 -15.83 28.80
N GLU A 27 -29.61 -15.87 28.87
CA GLU A 27 -30.64 -14.89 29.32
C GLU A 27 -30.48 -13.36 29.12
N ASP A 28 -29.40 -12.85 28.52
CA ASP A 28 -29.14 -11.43 28.23
C ASP A 28 -28.82 -11.27 26.72
N PRO A 29 -29.54 -10.45 25.94
CA PRO A 29 -29.28 -10.26 24.51
C PRO A 29 -28.05 -9.37 24.27
N THR A 30 -26.88 -9.88 24.65
CA THR A 30 -25.60 -9.22 24.37
C THR A 30 -25.07 -9.70 23.02
N VAL A 31 -24.96 -8.78 22.06
CA VAL A 31 -24.26 -9.03 20.80
C VAL A 31 -22.79 -8.71 21.04
N VAL A 32 -21.96 -9.73 21.20
CA VAL A 32 -20.52 -9.54 21.29
C VAL A 32 -19.99 -9.33 19.88
N LEU A 33 -19.25 -8.25 19.66
CA LEU A 33 -18.60 -7.94 18.39
C LEU A 33 -17.08 -8.10 18.55
N ASP A 34 -16.55 -9.29 18.32
CA ASP A 34 -15.10 -9.47 18.37
C ASP A 34 -14.44 -8.72 17.21
N PHE A 35 -13.84 -7.57 17.55
CA PHE A 35 -12.94 -6.84 16.68
C PHE A 35 -11.56 -7.38 16.95
N GLU A 36 -11.08 -8.24 16.07
CA GLU A 36 -9.64 -8.44 16.00
C GLU A 36 -9.06 -7.25 15.23
N PRO A 37 -7.93 -6.65 15.66
CA PRO A 37 -7.14 -5.88 14.73
C PRO A 37 -6.87 -6.84 13.60
N SER A 38 -7.45 -6.61 12.43
CA SER A 38 -6.88 -7.29 11.29
C SER A 38 -5.43 -6.83 11.24
N GLY A 39 -4.51 -7.79 11.31
CA GLY A 39 -3.14 -7.52 10.92
C GLY A 39 -3.15 -6.74 9.61
N THR A 40 -2.15 -5.89 9.43
CA THR A 40 -1.95 -5.21 8.15
C THR A 40 -2.11 -6.22 7.02
N PRO A 41 -2.83 -5.88 5.93
CA PRO A 41 -2.86 -6.77 4.77
C PRO A 41 -1.44 -7.24 4.45
N PRO A 42 -1.27 -8.52 4.10
CA PRO A 42 0.03 -8.95 3.62
C PRO A 42 0.45 -8.09 2.43
N ILE A 43 1.74 -7.89 2.23
CA ILE A 43 2.28 -7.14 1.09
C ILE A 43 3.11 -8.08 0.23
N ASP A 44 2.86 -8.10 -1.07
CA ASP A 44 3.71 -8.74 -2.07
C ASP A 44 4.41 -7.64 -2.88
N ILE A 45 5.75 -7.60 -2.88
CA ILE A 45 6.53 -6.63 -3.64
C ILE A 45 7.33 -7.38 -4.71
N VAL A 46 7.14 -7.00 -5.98
CA VAL A 46 8.04 -7.41 -7.07
C VAL A 46 8.88 -6.21 -7.46
N VAL A 47 10.19 -6.36 -7.35
CA VAL A 47 11.17 -5.34 -7.75
C VAL A 47 11.78 -5.76 -9.07
N LEU A 48 11.49 -5.01 -10.13
CA LEU A 48 12.24 -5.08 -11.36
C LEU A 48 13.47 -4.18 -11.24
N VAL A 49 14.64 -4.78 -11.37
CA VAL A 49 15.93 -4.08 -11.37
C VAL A 49 16.55 -4.24 -12.73
N ASP A 50 16.72 -3.14 -13.44
CA ASP A 50 17.56 -3.12 -14.61
C ASP A 50 19.03 -3.35 -14.23
N ASN A 51 19.66 -4.18 -15.05
CA ASN A 51 21.02 -4.66 -14.88
C ASN A 51 21.88 -4.37 -16.13
N SER A 52 21.48 -3.39 -16.93
CA SER A 52 22.23 -2.81 -18.03
C SER A 52 23.55 -2.16 -17.57
N GLY A 53 24.35 -1.74 -18.54
CA GLY A 53 25.72 -1.24 -18.33
C GLY A 53 25.84 -0.03 -17.40
N SER A 54 24.80 0.79 -17.34
CA SER A 54 24.77 2.09 -16.63
C SER A 54 24.26 2.02 -15.20
N MET A 55 23.64 0.91 -14.79
CA MET A 55 22.89 0.80 -13.52
C MET A 55 23.72 0.60 -12.23
N ALA A 56 25.04 0.81 -12.26
CA ALA A 56 25.90 0.46 -11.12
C ALA A 56 25.63 1.35 -9.89
N GLU A 57 25.60 2.66 -10.10
CA GLU A 57 25.33 3.66 -9.08
C GLU A 57 23.90 3.53 -8.51
N GLU A 58 22.93 3.30 -9.38
CA GLU A 58 21.51 3.12 -9.09
C GLU A 58 21.25 1.89 -8.23
N GLN A 59 21.84 0.74 -8.57
CA GLN A 59 21.71 -0.48 -7.78
C GLN A 59 22.32 -0.31 -6.38
N ALA A 60 23.44 0.42 -6.26
CA ALA A 60 24.03 0.72 -4.95
C ALA A 60 23.12 1.58 -4.08
N VAL A 61 22.42 2.56 -4.67
CA VAL A 61 21.43 3.38 -3.96
C VAL A 61 20.18 2.57 -3.62
N LEU A 62 19.71 1.71 -4.52
CA LEU A 62 18.57 0.82 -4.27
C LEU A 62 18.85 -0.09 -3.06
N ALA A 63 20.02 -0.73 -3.01
CA ALA A 63 20.39 -1.60 -1.91
C ALA A 63 20.37 -0.88 -0.55
N LEU A 64 20.79 0.40 -0.51
CA LEU A 64 20.79 1.20 0.72
C LEU A 64 19.39 1.73 1.07
N ARG A 65 18.70 2.37 0.12
CA ARG A 65 17.41 3.04 0.36
C ARG A 65 16.27 2.07 0.56
N PHE A 66 16.31 0.91 -0.09
CA PHE A 66 15.31 -0.11 0.13
C PHE A 66 15.45 -0.75 1.52
N ALA A 67 16.66 -0.86 2.06
CA ALA A 67 16.86 -1.28 3.45
C ALA A 67 16.22 -0.30 4.44
N ASP A 68 16.41 1.00 4.23
CA ASP A 68 15.76 2.05 5.02
C ASP A 68 14.22 1.99 4.88
N ALA A 69 13.71 1.79 3.65
CA ALA A 69 12.28 1.68 3.39
C ALA A 69 11.65 0.43 4.02
N LEU A 70 12.32 -0.72 3.99
CA LEU A 70 11.88 -1.93 4.69
C LEU A 70 11.86 -1.71 6.20
N ALA A 71 12.87 -1.03 6.76
CA ALA A 71 12.87 -0.67 8.17
C ALA A 71 11.68 0.21 8.54
N GLU A 72 11.40 1.23 7.74
CA GLU A 72 10.25 2.12 7.97
C GLU A 72 8.91 1.38 7.84
N LEU A 73 8.74 0.55 6.81
CA LEU A 73 7.49 -0.20 6.59
C LEU A 73 7.21 -1.22 7.72
N LEU A 74 8.23 -1.92 8.20
CA LEU A 74 8.09 -2.99 9.19
C LEU A 74 8.19 -2.50 10.65
N ASP A 75 8.93 -1.41 10.89
CA ASP A 75 9.11 -0.76 12.19
C ASP A 75 8.86 0.77 12.07
N PRO A 76 7.58 1.17 11.90
CA PRO A 76 7.19 2.57 11.66
C PRO A 76 7.72 3.52 12.73
N PRO A 77 8.27 4.69 12.34
CA PRO A 77 8.68 5.70 13.29
C PRO A 77 7.48 6.19 14.08
N LEU A 78 7.71 6.56 15.36
CA LEU A 78 6.68 7.12 16.22
C LEU A 78 6.48 8.61 15.89
N ASP A 79 5.22 9.01 15.74
CA ASP A 79 4.84 10.41 15.65
C ASP A 79 5.17 11.11 16.99
N PRO A 80 5.92 12.23 16.96
CA PRO A 80 6.44 12.87 18.16
C PRO A 80 5.37 13.56 19.01
N TYR A 81 4.16 13.80 18.47
CA TYR A 81 3.07 14.46 19.17
C TYR A 81 2.12 13.47 19.83
N THR A 82 1.89 12.32 19.18
CA THR A 82 0.96 11.29 19.63
C THR A 82 1.65 10.12 20.31
N GLY A 83 2.95 9.92 20.07
CA GLY A 83 3.71 8.75 20.54
C GLY A 83 3.30 7.43 19.88
N ARG A 84 2.48 7.49 18.82
CA ARG A 84 1.97 6.32 18.08
C ARG A 84 2.77 6.12 16.79
N PRO A 85 2.88 4.89 16.26
CA PRO A 85 3.41 4.66 14.92
C PRO A 85 2.76 5.55 13.86
N THR A 86 3.57 6.09 12.96
CA THR A 86 3.10 6.94 11.84
C THR A 86 2.19 6.20 10.85
N HIS A 87 2.31 4.87 10.79
CA HIS A 87 1.41 3.98 10.08
C HIS A 87 1.37 2.59 10.76
N PRO A 88 0.39 1.73 10.43
CA PRO A 88 0.42 0.33 10.87
C PRO A 88 1.69 -0.40 10.39
N PRO A 89 2.37 -1.20 11.24
CA PRO A 89 3.56 -1.95 10.84
C PRO A 89 3.20 -3.07 9.87
N VAL A 90 3.99 -3.26 8.81
CA VAL A 90 3.84 -4.39 7.90
C VAL A 90 4.34 -5.66 8.59
N GLU A 91 3.42 -6.59 8.86
CA GLU A 91 3.75 -7.83 9.58
C GLU A 91 4.05 -9.02 8.66
N ASP A 92 3.47 -9.03 7.45
CA ASP A 92 3.54 -10.15 6.50
C ASP A 92 3.92 -9.65 5.09
N LEU A 93 5.11 -10.00 4.61
CA LEU A 93 5.75 -9.48 3.40
C LEU A 93 6.37 -10.61 2.57
N ASN A 94 6.06 -10.64 1.28
CA ASN A 94 6.85 -11.35 0.27
C ASN A 94 7.56 -10.34 -0.62
N LEU A 95 8.82 -10.61 -0.95
CA LEU A 95 9.68 -9.75 -1.76
C LEU A 95 10.41 -10.58 -2.81
N ALA A 96 10.23 -10.22 -4.07
CA ALA A 96 10.85 -10.90 -5.20
C ALA A 96 11.57 -9.91 -6.12
N VAL A 97 12.60 -10.40 -6.83
CA VAL A 97 13.38 -9.59 -7.79
C VAL A 97 13.27 -10.22 -9.17
N ILE A 98 13.12 -9.40 -10.20
CA ILE A 98 13.23 -9.78 -11.63
C ILE A 98 14.16 -8.81 -12.36
N SER A 99 14.71 -9.25 -13.49
CA SER A 99 15.38 -8.38 -14.47
C SER A 99 14.43 -8.05 -15.63
N PRO A 100 14.75 -7.05 -16.47
CA PRO A 100 14.02 -6.79 -17.70
C PRO A 100 14.35 -7.76 -18.86
N ASP A 101 15.19 -8.79 -18.63
CA ASP A 101 15.66 -9.70 -19.68
C ASP A 101 14.58 -10.74 -20.07
N MET A 102 13.91 -10.49 -21.19
CA MET A 102 12.96 -11.44 -21.81
C MET A 102 13.59 -12.27 -22.94
N GLY A 103 14.91 -12.14 -23.13
CA GLY A 103 15.64 -12.70 -24.25
C GLY A 103 15.40 -11.96 -25.57
N THR A 104 16.03 -12.46 -26.62
CA THR A 104 16.18 -11.79 -27.92
C THR A 104 15.67 -12.66 -29.05
N ALA A 105 14.66 -13.50 -28.76
CA ALA A 105 14.09 -14.47 -29.70
C ALA A 105 15.13 -15.37 -30.40
N GLY A 106 16.26 -15.64 -29.74
CA GLY A 106 17.36 -16.45 -30.27
C GLY A 106 18.44 -15.69 -31.04
N HIS A 107 18.34 -14.37 -31.19
CA HIS A 107 19.37 -13.54 -31.80
C HIS A 107 20.54 -13.29 -30.82
N GLU A 108 21.76 -13.62 -31.21
CA GLU A 108 22.93 -13.39 -30.35
C GLU A 108 23.27 -11.90 -30.27
N LEU A 109 23.20 -11.34 -29.06
CA LEU A 109 23.66 -9.98 -28.77
C LEU A 109 24.76 -10.06 -27.71
N TRP A 110 25.84 -9.29 -27.90
CA TRP A 110 26.95 -9.22 -26.94
C TRP A 110 26.48 -8.91 -25.51
N THR A 111 25.48 -8.04 -25.36
CA THR A 111 24.93 -7.64 -24.06
C THR A 111 23.91 -8.66 -23.53
N CYS A 112 23.36 -9.55 -24.37
CA CYS A 112 22.30 -10.48 -23.97
C CYS A 112 22.82 -11.92 -23.95
N SER A 113 23.34 -12.33 -22.79
CA SER A 113 23.97 -13.65 -22.60
C SER A 113 23.00 -14.85 -22.68
N ARG A 114 21.68 -14.60 -22.70
CA ARG A 114 20.61 -15.62 -22.73
C ARG A 114 19.63 -15.36 -23.88
N PRO A 115 20.04 -15.51 -25.15
CA PRO A 115 19.22 -15.11 -26.29
C PRO A 115 17.92 -15.93 -26.42
N PHE A 116 17.95 -17.19 -25.97
CA PHE A 116 16.77 -18.06 -25.87
C PHE A 116 16.12 -17.90 -24.49
N GLY A 117 15.41 -16.78 -24.32
CA GLY A 117 14.48 -16.60 -23.21
C GLY A 117 14.88 -15.63 -22.12
N GLY A 118 16.13 -15.18 -21.99
CA GLY A 118 16.49 -14.31 -20.88
C GLY A 118 16.17 -14.94 -19.52
N ASP A 119 15.57 -14.15 -18.64
CA ASP A 119 15.04 -14.57 -17.33
C ASP A 119 13.51 -14.86 -17.36
N GLN A 120 12.80 -14.47 -18.44
CA GLN A 120 11.35 -14.70 -18.67
C GLN A 120 10.43 -14.23 -17.52
N GLY A 121 10.86 -13.29 -16.69
CA GLY A 121 10.12 -12.87 -15.49
C GLY A 121 10.15 -13.91 -14.36
N CYS A 122 10.97 -14.95 -14.42
CA CYS A 122 11.20 -15.82 -13.26
C CYS A 122 12.00 -15.09 -12.18
N PHE A 123 11.65 -15.30 -10.92
CA PHE A 123 12.32 -14.61 -9.83
C PHE A 123 13.78 -15.00 -9.66
N LEU A 124 14.61 -13.97 -9.50
CA LEU A 124 16.04 -14.08 -9.30
C LEU A 124 16.35 -14.32 -7.83
N HIS A 125 17.09 -15.40 -7.58
CA HIS A 125 17.39 -15.89 -6.23
C HIS A 125 18.84 -16.41 -6.11
N GLU A 126 19.62 -16.32 -7.17
CA GLU A 126 21.05 -16.63 -7.19
C GLU A 126 21.84 -15.31 -7.24
N PRO A 127 22.47 -14.89 -6.13
CA PRO A 127 23.16 -13.61 -6.05
C PRO A 127 24.47 -13.64 -6.84
N ARG A 128 24.89 -12.47 -7.33
CA ARG A 128 26.13 -12.29 -8.12
C ARG A 128 27.26 -11.64 -7.31
N LEU A 129 26.97 -11.22 -6.08
CA LEU A 129 27.89 -10.54 -5.18
C LEU A 129 28.66 -11.50 -4.26
N PRO A 130 29.93 -11.20 -3.91
CA PRO A 130 30.65 -11.94 -2.89
C PRO A 130 30.05 -11.68 -1.49
N GLY A 131 30.07 -12.70 -0.63
CA GLY A 131 29.57 -12.61 0.75
C GLY A 131 28.10 -12.96 0.94
N CYS A 132 27.37 -13.23 -0.15
CA CYS A 132 25.99 -13.72 -0.13
C CYS A 132 25.92 -15.25 -0.04
N ALA A 133 24.74 -15.79 0.32
CA ALA A 133 24.48 -17.23 0.22
C ALA A 133 24.55 -17.70 -1.24
N ALA A 134 24.80 -18.99 -1.50
CA ALA A 134 24.86 -19.50 -2.87
C ALA A 134 23.52 -19.38 -3.62
N ALA A 135 22.41 -19.47 -2.88
CA ALA A 135 21.06 -19.26 -3.38
C ALA A 135 20.12 -18.88 -2.23
N TYR A 136 19.03 -18.20 -2.59
CA TYR A 136 17.92 -17.83 -1.72
C TYR A 136 16.64 -18.57 -2.16
N PRO A 137 15.56 -18.55 -1.36
CA PRO A 137 14.24 -18.94 -1.86
C PRO A 137 13.84 -18.07 -3.07
N ALA A 138 12.94 -18.57 -3.91
CA ALA A 138 12.49 -17.85 -5.11
C ALA A 138 11.96 -16.43 -4.79
N PHE A 139 11.43 -16.22 -3.60
CA PHE A 139 11.13 -14.91 -3.04
C PHE A 139 11.39 -14.93 -1.54
N LEU A 140 11.82 -13.80 -0.99
CA LEU A 140 12.03 -13.63 0.45
C LEU A 140 10.66 -13.47 1.12
N SER A 141 10.40 -14.23 2.19
CA SER A 141 9.13 -14.18 2.91
C SER A 141 9.36 -13.96 4.40
N ARG A 142 8.81 -12.88 4.93
CA ARG A 142 8.82 -12.55 6.35
C ARG A 142 7.39 -12.39 6.83
N ASN A 143 7.02 -13.11 7.89
CA ASN A 143 5.68 -13.11 8.45
C ASN A 143 5.75 -13.26 9.98
N PRO A 144 4.63 -13.16 10.72
CA PRO A 144 4.65 -13.24 12.19
C PRO A 144 5.29 -14.51 12.75
N SER A 145 5.26 -15.63 12.01
CA SER A 145 5.83 -16.91 12.48
C SER A 145 7.36 -16.97 12.42
N ASN A 146 8.00 -16.12 11.61
CA ASN A 146 9.46 -16.09 11.45
C ASN A 146 10.08 -14.73 11.79
N ALA A 147 9.29 -13.75 12.22
CA ALA A 147 9.74 -12.38 12.51
C ALA A 147 10.95 -12.31 13.45
N ASP A 148 11.02 -13.17 14.48
CA ASP A 148 12.11 -13.22 15.46
C ASP A 148 13.40 -13.83 14.89
N SER A 149 13.27 -14.85 14.03
CA SER A 149 14.42 -15.55 13.43
C SER A 149 14.87 -14.91 12.11
N TYR A 150 14.01 -14.10 11.50
CA TYR A 150 14.27 -13.33 10.29
C TYR A 150 14.04 -11.82 10.54
N PRO A 151 14.95 -11.17 11.29
CA PRO A 151 14.82 -9.75 11.61
C PRO A 151 14.97 -8.89 10.35
N VAL A 152 14.43 -7.68 10.40
CA VAL A 152 14.42 -6.73 9.27
C VAL A 152 15.82 -6.49 8.68
N SER A 153 16.84 -6.39 9.53
CA SER A 153 18.23 -6.23 9.10
C SER A 153 18.75 -7.40 8.25
N ARG A 154 18.31 -8.63 8.54
CA ARG A 154 18.67 -9.82 7.74
C ARG A 154 17.88 -9.85 6.44
N LEU A 155 16.58 -9.54 6.47
CA LEU A 155 15.76 -9.41 5.26
C LEU A 155 16.36 -8.37 4.29
N ALA A 156 16.76 -7.20 4.80
CA ALA A 156 17.38 -6.16 4.01
C ALA A 156 18.73 -6.60 3.41
N ALA A 157 19.57 -7.31 4.17
CA ALA A 157 20.83 -7.85 3.68
C ALA A 157 20.62 -8.92 2.58
N ASP A 158 19.66 -9.81 2.77
CA ASP A 158 19.31 -10.84 1.79
C ASP A 158 18.73 -10.20 0.52
N PHE A 159 17.89 -9.16 0.66
CA PHE A 159 17.40 -8.39 -0.48
C PHE A 159 18.53 -7.75 -1.27
N ALA A 160 19.49 -7.08 -0.59
CA ALA A 160 20.63 -6.48 -1.27
C ALA A 160 21.44 -7.50 -2.07
N CYS A 161 21.56 -8.73 -1.56
CA CYS A 161 22.22 -9.83 -2.26
C CYS A 161 21.50 -10.24 -3.56
N VAL A 162 20.16 -10.34 -3.56
CA VAL A 162 19.40 -10.75 -4.75
C VAL A 162 19.07 -9.60 -5.70
N ALA A 163 19.01 -8.36 -5.20
CA ALA A 163 18.70 -7.16 -5.98
C ALA A 163 19.92 -6.56 -6.71
N THR A 164 21.14 -6.88 -6.28
CA THR A 164 22.35 -6.43 -6.99
C THR A 164 22.70 -7.41 -8.11
N LEU A 165 22.14 -7.14 -9.29
CA LEU A 165 22.27 -7.98 -10.48
C LEU A 165 23.57 -7.70 -11.25
N GLY A 166 24.28 -6.62 -10.93
CA GLY A 166 25.43 -6.15 -11.72
C GLY A 166 24.99 -5.48 -13.02
N THR A 167 25.94 -5.23 -13.93
CA THR A 167 25.73 -4.37 -15.12
C THR A 167 26.00 -5.08 -16.46
N SER A 168 25.85 -6.41 -16.48
CA SER A 168 26.08 -7.24 -17.67
C SER A 168 24.78 -7.81 -18.25
N GLY A 169 23.66 -7.11 -18.03
CA GLY A 169 22.33 -7.44 -18.51
C GLY A 169 22.12 -7.13 -19.99
N CYS A 170 21.00 -7.62 -20.51
CA CYS A 170 20.60 -7.43 -21.89
C CYS A 170 20.23 -5.97 -22.15
N GLY A 171 20.89 -5.33 -23.11
CA GLY A 171 20.59 -3.94 -23.52
C GLY A 171 19.36 -3.81 -24.42
N PHE A 172 18.49 -4.82 -24.46
CA PHE A 172 17.12 -4.71 -24.94
C PHE A 172 16.21 -4.95 -23.75
N GLU A 173 15.95 -3.88 -23.02
CA GLU A 173 15.21 -3.95 -21.77
C GLU A 173 13.71 -4.02 -22.02
N GLN A 174 13.05 -5.01 -21.41
CA GLN A 174 11.62 -5.25 -21.58
C GLN A 174 10.91 -5.25 -20.22
N PRO A 175 11.00 -4.15 -19.44
CA PRO A 175 10.52 -4.13 -18.07
C PRO A 175 9.02 -4.42 -17.92
N LEU A 176 8.19 -3.95 -18.85
CA LEU A 176 6.74 -4.20 -18.80
C LEU A 176 6.40 -5.67 -19.10
N ALA A 177 7.01 -6.25 -20.12
CA ALA A 177 6.85 -7.66 -20.46
C ALA A 177 7.37 -8.57 -19.34
N ALA A 178 8.51 -8.25 -18.73
CA ALA A 178 9.07 -9.01 -17.62
C ALA A 178 8.15 -8.98 -16.39
N MET A 179 7.64 -7.80 -16.00
CA MET A 179 6.70 -7.69 -14.89
C MET A 179 5.39 -8.43 -15.16
N GLN A 180 4.85 -8.34 -16.38
CA GLN A 180 3.65 -9.09 -16.78
C GLN A 180 3.90 -10.60 -16.72
N ALA A 181 5.00 -11.07 -17.32
CA ALA A 181 5.37 -12.48 -17.33
C ALA A 181 5.57 -13.02 -15.91
N ALA A 182 6.16 -12.24 -15.01
CA ALA A 182 6.39 -12.66 -13.62
C ALA A 182 5.08 -12.95 -12.87
N LEU A 183 4.02 -12.23 -13.20
CA LEU A 183 2.78 -12.21 -12.43
C LEU A 183 1.61 -12.93 -13.10
N THR A 184 1.80 -13.45 -14.31
CA THR A 184 0.76 -14.19 -15.05
C THR A 184 1.17 -15.65 -15.32
N PRO A 185 0.21 -16.57 -15.48
CA PRO A 185 0.51 -17.92 -15.93
C PRO A 185 1.23 -17.89 -17.29
N PRO A 186 2.23 -18.76 -17.51
CA PRO A 186 2.53 -19.94 -16.70
C PRO A 186 3.35 -19.69 -15.43
N ASN A 187 4.09 -18.58 -15.32
CA ASN A 187 5.07 -18.37 -14.25
C ASN A 187 4.44 -18.26 -12.86
N SER A 188 3.33 -17.54 -12.72
CA SER A 188 2.58 -17.46 -11.46
C SER A 188 1.61 -18.63 -11.22
N GLY A 189 1.52 -19.56 -12.17
CA GLY A 189 0.72 -20.78 -12.02
C GLY A 189 1.30 -21.72 -10.96
N SER A 190 0.52 -22.72 -10.54
CA SER A 190 0.88 -23.64 -9.45
C SER A 190 2.17 -24.45 -9.65
N SER A 191 2.65 -24.55 -10.90
CA SER A 191 3.90 -25.22 -11.26
C SER A 191 4.88 -24.30 -11.99
N GLY A 192 4.60 -22.99 -12.01
CA GLY A 192 5.49 -22.01 -12.61
C GLY A 192 6.67 -21.68 -11.70
N CYS A 193 7.68 -20.99 -12.24
CA CYS A 193 8.86 -20.60 -11.47
C CYS A 193 8.56 -19.62 -10.33
N ASN A 194 7.42 -18.92 -10.38
CA ASN A 194 6.97 -17.93 -9.38
C ASN A 194 5.78 -18.46 -8.57
N ALA A 195 5.55 -19.77 -8.57
CA ALA A 195 4.45 -20.40 -7.86
C ALA A 195 4.44 -20.03 -6.37
N GLY A 196 3.26 -19.66 -5.85
CA GLY A 196 3.06 -19.38 -4.42
C GLY A 196 3.38 -17.95 -3.98
N PHE A 197 3.81 -17.07 -4.89
CA PHE A 197 4.09 -15.68 -4.54
C PHE A 197 2.83 -14.80 -4.44
N LEU A 198 1.96 -14.83 -5.46
CA LEU A 198 0.79 -13.96 -5.53
C LEU A 198 -0.32 -14.41 -4.58
N ARG A 199 -0.45 -13.71 -3.45
CA ARG A 199 -1.54 -13.91 -2.50
C ARG A 199 -2.76 -13.10 -2.92
N PRO A 200 -3.98 -13.66 -2.91
CA PRO A 200 -5.17 -12.94 -3.36
C PRO A 200 -5.58 -11.80 -2.42
N ASP A 201 -5.19 -11.86 -1.15
CA ASP A 201 -5.54 -10.91 -0.10
C ASP A 201 -4.44 -9.87 0.20
N SER A 202 -3.33 -9.90 -0.52
CA SER A 202 -2.22 -8.96 -0.33
C SER A 202 -2.39 -7.66 -1.12
N ILE A 203 -1.77 -6.59 -0.61
CA ILE A 203 -1.41 -5.43 -1.43
C ILE A 203 -0.23 -5.85 -2.32
N LEU A 204 -0.39 -5.70 -3.63
CA LEU A 204 0.66 -5.94 -4.61
C LEU A 204 1.36 -4.63 -4.96
N VAL A 205 2.67 -4.59 -4.78
CA VAL A 205 3.52 -3.47 -5.16
C VAL A 205 4.40 -3.90 -6.33
N LEU A 206 4.30 -3.17 -7.44
CA LEU A 206 5.16 -3.33 -8.61
C LEU A 206 6.19 -2.19 -8.57
N LEU A 207 7.43 -2.50 -8.23
CA LEU A 207 8.52 -1.52 -8.22
C LEU A 207 9.37 -1.67 -9.48
N PHE A 208 9.43 -0.62 -10.30
CA PHE A 208 10.29 -0.56 -11.49
C PHE A 208 11.51 0.32 -11.19
N VAL A 209 12.71 -0.19 -11.46
CA VAL A 209 13.97 0.54 -11.34
C VAL A 209 14.76 0.36 -12.64
N THR A 210 14.75 1.37 -13.51
CA THR A 210 15.40 1.33 -14.85
C THR A 210 15.75 2.74 -15.32
N ASP A 211 16.86 2.89 -16.02
CA ASP A 211 17.33 4.13 -16.62
C ASP A 211 17.00 4.26 -18.12
N GLU A 212 16.33 3.28 -18.72
CA GLU A 212 15.83 3.31 -20.11
C GLU A 212 14.28 3.26 -20.18
N ASP A 213 13.74 3.40 -21.40
CA ASP A 213 12.30 3.19 -21.64
C ASP A 213 11.99 1.71 -21.90
N ASP A 214 10.71 1.34 -21.81
CA ASP A 214 10.29 -0.02 -22.12
C ASP A 214 10.50 -0.34 -23.61
N CYS A 215 11.23 -1.43 -23.90
CA CYS A 215 11.35 -2.00 -25.24
C CYS A 215 10.72 -3.39 -25.35
N SER A 216 9.56 -3.61 -24.74
CA SER A 216 8.84 -4.89 -24.84
C SER A 216 8.42 -5.21 -26.28
N VAL A 217 9.30 -5.88 -27.04
CA VAL A 217 9.15 -6.19 -28.47
C VAL A 217 8.01 -7.19 -28.67
N ARG A 218 7.20 -6.95 -29.69
CA ARG A 218 6.11 -7.85 -30.07
C ARG A 218 6.69 -9.17 -30.62
N PRO A 219 6.14 -10.34 -30.28
CA PRO A 219 6.60 -11.62 -30.80
C PRO A 219 6.61 -11.72 -32.33
N GLU A 220 5.79 -10.93 -33.01
CA GLU A 220 5.72 -10.85 -34.47
C GLU A 220 6.91 -10.10 -35.12
N HIS A 221 7.73 -9.41 -34.32
CA HIS A 221 8.85 -8.58 -34.78
C HIS A 221 10.21 -9.00 -34.20
N PRO A 222 10.61 -10.29 -34.27
CA PRO A 222 11.90 -10.74 -33.75
C PRO A 222 13.10 -10.09 -34.47
N GLU A 223 12.90 -9.57 -35.68
CA GLU A 223 13.91 -8.82 -36.42
C GLU A 223 14.43 -7.58 -35.67
N MET A 224 13.68 -7.07 -34.68
CA MET A 224 14.14 -6.01 -33.78
C MET A 224 15.43 -6.37 -33.04
N PHE A 225 15.70 -7.66 -32.83
CA PHE A 225 16.91 -8.15 -32.18
C PHE A 225 18.02 -8.53 -33.16
N ASP A 226 17.76 -8.52 -34.47
CA ASP A 226 18.75 -8.94 -35.47
C ASP A 226 19.79 -7.83 -35.72
N GLN A 227 21.05 -8.03 -35.30
CA GLN A 227 22.11 -7.03 -35.49
C GLN A 227 22.42 -6.75 -36.97
N ASP A 228 22.14 -7.70 -37.86
CA ASP A 228 22.44 -7.55 -39.29
C ASP A 228 21.42 -6.65 -40.02
N ARG A 229 20.26 -6.37 -39.39
CA ARG A 229 19.22 -5.47 -39.90
C ARG A 229 19.59 -4.00 -39.75
N THR A 230 20.53 -3.55 -40.57
CA THR A 230 20.98 -2.15 -40.62
C THR A 230 19.89 -1.16 -41.04
N ASP A 231 18.87 -1.62 -41.76
CA ASP A 231 17.70 -0.82 -42.15
C ASP A 231 16.80 -0.44 -40.96
N LEU A 232 16.90 -1.15 -39.83
CA LEU A 232 16.19 -0.82 -38.59
C LEU A 232 16.93 0.23 -37.75
N GLY A 233 18.17 0.59 -38.11
CA GLY A 233 19.01 1.50 -37.33
C GLY A 233 19.78 0.81 -36.20
N HIS A 234 20.50 1.62 -35.42
CA HIS A 234 21.29 1.15 -34.28
C HIS A 234 20.39 0.44 -33.24
N PRO A 235 20.77 -0.72 -32.69
CA PRO A 235 19.94 -1.49 -31.76
C PRO A 235 19.30 -0.67 -30.63
N ASN A 236 20.07 0.17 -29.93
CA ASN A 236 19.58 1.02 -28.83
C ASN A 236 18.52 2.05 -29.25
N LEU A 237 18.40 2.35 -30.55
CA LEU A 237 17.41 3.30 -31.07
C LEU A 237 16.17 2.62 -31.62
N ARG A 238 16.15 1.29 -31.77
CA ARG A 238 15.09 0.61 -32.52
C ARG A 238 13.72 0.77 -31.88
N CYS A 239 13.64 0.75 -30.55
CA CYS A 239 12.40 0.90 -29.80
C CYS A 239 11.76 2.29 -30.02
N PHE A 240 12.62 3.31 -30.14
CA PHE A 240 12.24 4.68 -30.48
C PHE A 240 11.89 4.83 -31.97
N LEU A 241 12.67 4.23 -32.87
CA LEU A 241 12.48 4.33 -34.32
C LEU A 241 11.27 3.55 -34.84
N TRP A 242 10.90 2.46 -34.16
CA TRP A 242 9.85 1.53 -34.56
C TRP A 242 8.85 1.29 -33.41
N PRO A 243 8.15 2.33 -32.93
CA PRO A 243 7.20 2.21 -31.82
C PRO A 243 6.03 1.24 -32.12
N GLU A 244 5.78 0.91 -33.39
CA GLU A 244 4.79 -0.09 -33.80
C GLU A 244 5.24 -1.54 -33.58
N PHE A 245 6.55 -1.79 -33.42
CA PHE A 245 7.11 -3.14 -33.21
C PHE A 245 7.18 -3.53 -31.74
N VAL A 246 6.82 -2.62 -30.84
CA VAL A 246 6.73 -2.86 -29.40
C VAL A 246 5.27 -2.92 -28.93
N THR A 247 5.03 -3.64 -27.85
CA THR A 247 3.67 -3.91 -27.34
C THR A 247 3.03 -2.64 -26.79
N ASP A 248 1.77 -2.35 -27.12
CA ASP A 248 1.13 -1.11 -26.65
C ASP A 248 1.04 -1.06 -25.12
N VAL A 249 1.29 0.12 -24.53
CA VAL A 249 1.29 0.31 -23.06
C VAL A 249 -0.06 -0.08 -22.46
N GLU A 250 -1.13 0.16 -23.18
CA GLU A 250 -2.51 -0.17 -22.82
C GLU A 250 -2.70 -1.68 -22.60
N THR A 251 -1.93 -2.53 -23.27
CA THR A 251 -1.92 -3.98 -23.05
C THR A 251 -1.42 -4.31 -21.65
N PHE A 252 -0.35 -3.65 -21.20
CA PHE A 252 0.20 -3.81 -19.86
C PHE A 252 -0.70 -3.18 -18.81
N VAL A 253 -1.31 -2.02 -19.09
CA VAL A 253 -2.34 -1.43 -18.21
C VAL A 253 -3.48 -2.42 -17.96
N ALA A 254 -4.00 -3.05 -19.02
CA ALA A 254 -5.06 -4.04 -18.90
C ALA A 254 -4.61 -5.28 -18.11
N ALA A 255 -3.40 -5.77 -18.38
CA ALA A 255 -2.82 -6.92 -17.68
C ALA A 255 -2.65 -6.65 -16.19
N PHE A 256 -2.06 -5.51 -15.82
CA PHE A 256 -1.80 -5.14 -14.43
C PHE A 256 -3.10 -4.84 -13.66
N ARG A 257 -4.08 -4.17 -14.25
CA ARG A 257 -5.41 -3.99 -13.64
C ARG A 257 -6.11 -5.33 -13.37
N GLY A 258 -5.78 -6.38 -14.11
CA GLY A 258 -6.28 -7.74 -13.89
C GLY A 258 -5.61 -8.52 -12.75
N LEU A 259 -4.52 -8.01 -12.15
CA LEU A 259 -3.75 -8.73 -11.13
C LEU A 259 -4.45 -8.79 -9.76
N ARG A 260 -5.41 -7.90 -9.51
CA ARG A 260 -6.19 -7.84 -8.27
C ARG A 260 -7.66 -7.63 -8.58
N SER A 261 -8.51 -8.35 -7.87
CA SER A 261 -9.97 -8.17 -7.94
C SER A 261 -10.41 -6.83 -7.36
N ASP A 262 -9.70 -6.36 -6.33
CA ASP A 262 -9.80 -5.02 -5.77
C ASP A 262 -8.67 -4.16 -6.33
N PRO A 263 -8.96 -3.19 -7.22
CA PRO A 263 -7.95 -2.29 -7.76
C PRO A 263 -7.17 -1.56 -6.66
N GLY A 264 -7.81 -1.23 -5.52
CA GLY A 264 -7.17 -0.51 -4.41
C GLY A 264 -5.97 -1.23 -3.79
N ARG A 265 -5.80 -2.53 -4.07
CA ARG A 265 -4.70 -3.37 -3.60
C ARG A 265 -3.53 -3.49 -4.58
N LEU A 266 -3.46 -2.62 -5.59
CA LEU A 266 -2.35 -2.57 -6.52
C LEU A 266 -1.68 -1.19 -6.46
N VAL A 267 -0.36 -1.20 -6.26
CA VAL A 267 0.50 -0.02 -6.23
C VAL A 267 1.62 -0.20 -7.25
N LEU A 268 1.90 0.86 -8.01
CA LEU A 268 3.02 0.92 -8.93
C LEU A 268 3.99 2.00 -8.45
N ASN A 269 5.22 1.62 -8.17
CA ASN A 269 6.29 2.55 -7.82
C ASN A 269 7.30 2.52 -8.97
N LEU A 270 7.64 3.68 -9.51
CA LEU A 270 8.51 3.79 -10.68
C LEU A 270 9.67 4.72 -10.34
N ILE A 271 10.86 4.16 -10.21
CA ILE A 271 12.11 4.90 -10.08
C ILE A 271 12.78 4.83 -11.45
N ILE A 272 12.52 5.83 -12.28
CA ILE A 272 12.79 5.77 -13.72
C ILE A 272 13.53 7.03 -14.20
N GLY A 273 14.04 7.01 -15.43
CA GLY A 273 14.80 8.09 -16.07
C GLY A 273 14.12 9.45 -16.24
N VAL A 274 13.17 9.88 -15.41
CA VAL A 274 12.60 11.24 -15.51
C VAL A 274 13.57 12.32 -15.00
N PRO A 275 13.49 13.58 -15.47
CA PRO A 275 14.40 14.64 -15.03
C PRO A 275 14.21 14.97 -13.54
N PRO A 276 15.28 15.01 -12.73
CA PRO A 276 15.19 15.15 -11.26
C PRO A 276 14.70 16.53 -10.82
N ASP A 277 14.91 17.56 -11.64
CA ASP A 277 14.53 18.95 -11.36
C ASP A 277 13.21 19.35 -12.04
N ALA A 278 12.50 18.40 -12.68
CA ALA A 278 11.21 18.62 -13.32
C ALA A 278 10.07 18.13 -12.40
N PRO A 279 9.49 18.99 -11.53
CA PRO A 279 8.45 18.58 -10.59
C PRO A 279 7.20 18.03 -11.28
N GLN A 280 6.92 18.42 -12.52
CA GLN A 280 5.83 17.87 -13.32
C GLN A 280 6.03 16.41 -13.75
N CYS A 281 7.22 15.84 -13.51
CA CYS A 281 7.56 14.45 -13.80
C CYS A 281 7.73 13.57 -12.56
N ILE A 282 7.57 14.13 -11.36
CA ILE A 282 7.75 13.43 -10.09
C ILE A 282 6.44 13.49 -9.31
N GLY A 283 6.00 12.37 -8.76
CA GLY A 283 4.81 12.27 -7.94
C GLY A 283 3.77 11.28 -8.47
N PRO A 284 2.52 11.39 -8.00
CA PRO A 284 1.42 10.52 -8.40
C PRO A 284 1.14 10.57 -9.91
N GLY A 285 0.73 9.46 -10.50
CA GLY A 285 0.48 9.36 -11.94
C GLY A 285 -0.54 10.36 -12.49
N ASP A 286 -1.53 10.77 -11.70
CA ASP A 286 -2.57 11.73 -12.09
C ASP A 286 -2.09 13.19 -12.07
N THR A 287 -0.85 13.44 -11.62
CA THR A 287 -0.21 14.76 -11.64
C THR A 287 0.86 14.90 -12.73
N LEU A 288 1.05 13.89 -13.58
CA LEU A 288 2.13 13.84 -14.58
C LEU A 288 1.71 14.29 -15.99
N ASP A 289 0.59 15.00 -16.14
CA ASP A 289 0.01 15.40 -17.43
C ASP A 289 1.00 16.20 -18.30
N ALA A 290 1.82 17.05 -17.70
CA ALA A 290 2.83 17.84 -18.39
C ALA A 290 4.19 17.14 -18.57
N CYS A 291 4.42 15.98 -17.96
CA CYS A 291 5.75 15.35 -17.97
C CYS A 291 6.23 14.99 -19.39
N LEU A 292 5.37 14.35 -20.19
CA LEU A 292 5.73 13.91 -21.55
C LEU A 292 5.99 15.07 -22.53
N SER A 293 5.68 16.30 -22.14
CA SER A 293 5.94 17.52 -22.92
C SER A 293 7.13 18.32 -22.37
N ALA A 294 7.76 17.88 -21.29
CA ALA A 294 8.97 18.51 -20.77
C ALA A 294 10.09 18.41 -21.82
N PRO A 295 10.91 19.45 -22.04
CA PRO A 295 11.95 19.46 -23.07
C PRO A 295 12.89 18.26 -23.01
N GLU A 296 13.29 17.86 -21.79
CA GLU A 296 14.17 16.73 -21.51
C GLU A 296 13.49 15.37 -21.73
N MET A 297 12.17 15.34 -21.74
CA MET A 297 11.38 14.13 -22.02
C MET A 297 11.05 13.97 -23.50
N VAL A 298 11.43 14.91 -24.38
CA VAL A 298 11.26 14.79 -25.83
C VAL A 298 12.40 13.96 -26.40
N GLU A 299 12.07 12.77 -26.91
CA GLU A 299 13.04 11.87 -27.54
C GLU A 299 13.66 12.52 -28.78
N MET A 300 14.97 12.64 -28.77
CA MET A 300 15.77 13.12 -29.89
C MET A 300 17.05 12.31 -29.94
N ILE A 301 17.49 11.92 -31.13
CA ILE A 301 18.79 11.27 -31.31
C ILE A 301 19.89 12.26 -30.92
N ASP A 302 20.85 11.81 -30.11
CA ASP A 302 21.99 12.64 -29.72
C ASP A 302 22.86 12.98 -30.96
N PRO A 303 23.05 14.27 -31.31
CA PRO A 303 23.82 14.65 -32.47
C PRO A 303 25.34 14.40 -32.32
N VAL A 304 25.82 14.23 -31.08
CA VAL A 304 27.21 13.90 -30.75
C VAL A 304 27.42 12.39 -30.73
N VAL A 305 26.44 11.64 -30.20
CA VAL A 305 26.47 10.18 -30.11
C VAL A 305 25.23 9.59 -30.81
N PRO A 306 25.23 9.48 -32.16
CA PRO A 306 24.03 9.14 -32.94
C PRO A 306 23.60 7.67 -32.85
N THR A 307 24.03 6.97 -31.79
CA THR A 307 23.63 5.61 -31.43
C THR A 307 22.70 5.58 -30.21
N GLN A 308 22.39 6.74 -29.61
CA GLN A 308 21.54 6.88 -28.43
C GLN A 308 20.64 8.13 -28.54
N LEU A 309 19.66 8.22 -27.63
CA LEU A 309 18.86 9.42 -27.45
C LEU A 309 19.62 10.46 -26.60
N LEU A 310 19.16 11.70 -26.63
CA LEU A 310 19.53 12.67 -25.61
C LEU A 310 18.99 12.19 -24.26
N PRO A 311 19.81 12.24 -23.20
CA PRO A 311 19.38 11.84 -21.87
C PRO A 311 18.36 12.83 -21.30
N SER A 312 17.39 12.31 -20.56
CA SER A 312 16.44 13.09 -19.77
C SER A 312 17.05 13.52 -18.43
N CYS A 313 18.06 12.79 -17.94
CA CYS A 313 18.89 13.24 -16.83
C CYS A 313 20.31 12.70 -16.91
N SER A 314 21.25 13.49 -16.39
CA SER A 314 22.67 13.15 -16.29
C SER A 314 23.21 13.79 -15.02
N THR A 315 23.29 13.01 -13.93
CA THR A 315 23.77 13.49 -12.63
C THR A 315 24.93 12.63 -12.13
N GLU A 316 25.43 12.92 -10.93
CA GLU A 316 26.39 12.03 -10.25
C GLU A 316 25.77 10.67 -9.86
N MET A 317 24.45 10.53 -9.96
CA MET A 317 23.73 9.29 -9.67
C MET A 317 23.63 8.37 -10.87
N GLY A 318 23.87 8.89 -12.08
CA GLY A 318 23.89 8.14 -13.32
C GLY A 318 23.29 8.92 -14.49
N LEU A 319 23.15 8.23 -15.60
CA LEU A 319 22.69 8.75 -16.89
C LEU A 319 21.46 7.96 -17.29
N ALA A 320 20.34 8.64 -17.53
CA ALA A 320 19.10 7.97 -17.93
C ALA A 320 18.45 8.64 -19.15
N PHE A 321 17.67 7.84 -19.87
CA PHE A 321 16.98 8.23 -21.10
C PHE A 321 15.46 8.33 -20.87
N PRO A 322 14.73 9.10 -21.70
CA PRO A 322 13.31 9.40 -21.45
C PRO A 322 12.41 8.15 -21.36
N PRO A 323 11.87 7.78 -20.17
CA PRO A 323 11.09 6.55 -19.99
C PRO A 323 9.59 6.78 -20.30
N ARG A 324 9.29 7.22 -21.51
CA ARG A 324 7.96 7.77 -21.85
C ARG A 324 6.85 6.74 -21.74
N ARG A 325 7.10 5.47 -22.06
CA ARG A 325 6.10 4.41 -21.94
C ARG A 325 5.80 4.07 -20.49
N LEU A 326 6.81 4.13 -19.62
CA LEU A 326 6.63 3.97 -18.16
C LEU A 326 5.88 5.15 -17.54
N VAL A 327 6.12 6.39 -18.00
CA VAL A 327 5.30 7.55 -17.59
C VAL A 327 3.85 7.41 -18.03
N ARG A 328 3.58 6.93 -19.26
CA ARG A 328 2.21 6.63 -19.72
C ARG A 328 1.53 5.56 -18.87
N LEU A 329 2.26 4.52 -18.47
CA LEU A 329 1.77 3.51 -17.54
C LEU A 329 1.35 4.20 -16.22
N ALA A 330 2.23 5.00 -15.62
CA ALA A 330 1.92 5.70 -14.38
C ALA A 330 0.68 6.60 -14.50
N GLN A 331 0.58 7.39 -15.58
CA GLN A 331 -0.60 8.21 -15.88
C GLN A 331 -1.90 7.40 -15.92
N ALA A 332 -1.86 6.18 -16.50
CA ALA A 332 -3.03 5.30 -16.57
C ALA A 332 -3.47 4.72 -15.22
N PHE A 333 -2.58 4.70 -14.21
CA PHE A 333 -2.85 4.24 -12.84
C PHE A 333 -3.16 5.39 -11.87
N GLY A 334 -2.96 6.64 -12.27
CA GLY A 334 -3.30 7.81 -11.46
C GLY A 334 -2.64 7.73 -10.07
N ARG A 335 -3.43 7.90 -9.01
CA ARG A 335 -2.98 7.80 -7.61
C ARG A 335 -2.48 6.41 -7.17
N GLN A 336 -2.64 5.38 -7.99
CA GLN A 336 -2.09 4.05 -7.71
C GLN A 336 -0.63 3.93 -8.17
N ALA A 337 -0.16 4.87 -8.98
CA ALA A 337 1.22 4.94 -9.42
C ALA A 337 1.93 6.16 -8.82
N HIS A 338 3.22 5.99 -8.51
CA HIS A 338 4.11 7.07 -8.11
C HIS A 338 5.41 6.99 -8.91
N VAL A 339 5.85 8.13 -9.45
CA VAL A 339 7.08 8.25 -10.23
C VAL A 339 8.11 9.09 -9.48
N ASP A 340 9.35 8.60 -9.42
CA ASP A 340 10.53 9.37 -9.06
C ASP A 340 11.61 9.28 -10.14
N SER A 341 12.57 10.19 -10.03
CA SER A 341 13.76 10.17 -10.84
C SER A 341 14.81 9.22 -10.27
N ILE A 342 15.27 8.31 -11.12
CA ILE A 342 16.41 7.44 -10.83
C ILE A 342 17.71 8.24 -10.64
N CYS A 343 17.80 9.44 -11.22
CA CYS A 343 18.91 10.37 -11.04
C CYS A 343 18.91 11.10 -9.68
N ARG A 344 18.03 10.74 -8.73
CA ARG A 344 17.98 11.26 -7.35
C ARG A 344 18.51 10.25 -6.33
N ARG A 345 18.84 10.74 -5.13
CA ARG A 345 19.35 9.94 -3.99
C ARG A 345 18.30 9.53 -2.96
N ASP A 346 17.14 10.14 -3.03
CA ASP A 346 16.07 9.97 -2.06
C ASP A 346 14.81 9.56 -2.80
N TRP A 347 14.36 8.35 -2.51
CA TRP A 347 13.18 7.69 -3.06
C TRP A 347 12.19 7.32 -1.96
N ARG A 348 12.32 7.89 -0.76
CA ARG A 348 11.49 7.51 0.40
C ARG A 348 10.00 7.60 0.09
N ASP A 349 9.55 8.67 -0.55
CA ASP A 349 8.13 8.85 -0.88
C ASP A 349 7.64 7.76 -1.86
N THR A 350 8.49 7.41 -2.83
CA THR A 350 8.20 6.37 -3.82
C THR A 350 8.25 4.96 -3.24
N LEU A 351 9.15 4.69 -2.29
CA LEU A 351 9.29 3.35 -1.68
C LEU A 351 8.32 3.11 -0.52
N VAL A 352 7.94 4.16 0.23
CA VAL A 352 7.17 4.04 1.47
C VAL A 352 5.80 4.69 1.35
N ALA A 353 5.70 5.96 0.97
CA ALA A 353 4.46 6.72 1.12
C ALA A 353 3.30 6.12 0.31
N GLY A 354 3.53 5.68 -0.93
CA GLY A 354 2.51 5.02 -1.76
C GLY A 354 2.01 3.69 -1.18
N VAL A 355 2.87 2.96 -0.47
CA VAL A 355 2.48 1.71 0.23
C VAL A 355 1.69 2.04 1.50
N VAL A 356 2.15 3.02 2.26
CA VAL A 356 1.50 3.50 3.50
C VAL A 356 0.09 4.05 3.22
N ASP A 357 -0.09 4.79 2.13
CA ASP A 357 -1.41 5.28 1.68
C ASP A 357 -2.40 4.10 1.52
N ARG A 358 -1.96 2.99 0.91
CA ARG A 358 -2.81 1.80 0.73
C ARG A 358 -2.98 0.96 1.98
N LEU A 359 -2.00 0.94 2.88
CA LEU A 359 -2.19 0.37 4.21
C LEU A 359 -3.34 1.08 4.96
N GLY A 360 -3.53 2.39 4.73
CA GLY A 360 -4.65 3.16 5.24
C GLY A 360 -5.97 2.94 4.51
N GLU A 361 -5.95 2.77 3.18
CA GLU A 361 -7.14 2.61 2.33
C GLU A 361 -7.70 1.17 2.26
N VAL A 362 -6.88 0.14 2.52
CA VAL A 362 -7.28 -1.30 2.47
C VAL A 362 -7.95 -1.78 3.78
N VAL A 363 -8.43 -0.83 4.59
CA VAL A 363 -9.45 -1.09 5.60
C VAL A 363 -10.81 -0.63 5.02
N PRO A 364 -11.48 -1.47 4.23
CA PRO A 364 -12.82 -1.12 3.79
C PRO A 364 -13.77 -1.12 4.99
N ASP A 365 -14.53 -0.03 5.01
CA ASP A 365 -15.87 0.14 5.55
C ASP A 365 -15.96 0.49 7.02
N SER A 366 -16.48 1.69 7.29
CA SER A 366 -16.98 2.17 8.58
C SER A 366 -18.23 1.42 9.09
N GLU A 367 -18.48 0.18 8.65
CA GLU A 367 -19.68 -0.61 8.97
C GLU A 367 -19.36 -2.08 9.33
N ALA A 368 -19.96 -2.61 10.41
CA ALA A 368 -20.03 -4.04 10.72
C ALA A 368 -21.45 -4.57 10.60
N CYS A 369 -21.64 -5.61 9.79
CA CYS A 369 -22.90 -6.34 9.76
C CYS A 369 -23.25 -6.98 11.11
N LEU A 370 -24.47 -6.76 11.56
CA LEU A 370 -25.11 -7.40 12.71
C LEU A 370 -25.98 -8.55 12.21
N ARG A 371 -25.95 -9.69 12.93
CA ARG A 371 -26.80 -10.85 12.59
C ARG A 371 -28.31 -10.60 12.78
N ARG A 372 -28.65 -9.62 13.62
CA ARG A 372 -30.02 -9.22 13.92
C ARG A 372 -30.15 -7.71 13.81
N ALA A 373 -31.30 -7.26 13.32
CA ALA A 373 -31.67 -5.86 13.39
C ALA A 373 -31.82 -5.40 14.85
N LEU A 374 -31.24 -4.25 15.18
CA LEU A 374 -31.48 -3.58 16.45
C LEU A 374 -32.79 -2.80 16.39
N ASP A 375 -33.52 -2.80 17.50
CA ASP A 375 -34.78 -2.06 17.61
C ASP A 375 -34.49 -0.57 17.79
N ARG A 376 -34.97 0.23 16.82
CA ARG A 376 -34.89 1.70 16.90
C ARG A 376 -35.98 2.24 17.80
N GLU A 377 -35.65 3.29 18.53
CA GLU A 377 -36.63 4.08 19.27
C GLU A 377 -37.66 4.69 18.30
N PRO A 378 -38.98 4.65 18.61
CA PRO A 378 -40.00 5.21 17.75
C PRO A 378 -39.76 6.69 17.44
N GLY A 379 -39.68 7.03 16.15
CA GLY A 379 -39.47 8.41 15.68
C GLY A 379 -38.05 8.95 15.92
N SER A 380 -37.06 8.06 16.10
CA SER A 380 -35.68 8.40 16.41
C SER A 380 -34.71 7.51 15.61
N CYS A 381 -33.47 7.98 15.50
CA CYS A 381 -32.35 7.23 14.92
C CYS A 381 -31.52 6.48 15.96
N ARG A 382 -31.91 6.58 17.24
CA ARG A 382 -31.25 5.89 18.34
C ARG A 382 -31.76 4.46 18.48
N VAL A 383 -30.88 3.61 18.98
CA VAL A 383 -31.20 2.27 19.48
C VAL A 383 -30.96 2.23 20.98
N ASP A 384 -31.78 1.48 21.72
CA ASP A 384 -31.60 1.27 23.16
C ASP A 384 -30.52 0.22 23.44
N CYS A 385 -29.32 0.51 22.94
CA CYS A 385 -28.15 -0.34 23.10
C CYS A 385 -26.94 0.51 23.50
N ALA A 386 -26.03 -0.10 24.25
CA ALA A 386 -24.77 0.46 24.66
C ALA A 386 -23.63 -0.30 23.99
N MET A 387 -22.67 0.43 23.45
CA MET A 387 -21.44 -0.12 22.88
C MET A 387 -20.29 0.08 23.85
N VAL A 388 -19.61 -1.00 24.21
CA VAL A 388 -18.46 -0.96 25.12
C VAL A 388 -17.25 -1.56 24.45
N GLU A 389 -16.17 -0.81 24.44
CA GLU A 389 -14.85 -1.17 23.94
C GLU A 389 -13.96 -1.62 25.08
N THR A 390 -13.21 -2.69 24.89
CA THR A 390 -12.21 -3.23 25.82
C THR A 390 -10.85 -3.13 25.15
N LEU A 391 -9.99 -2.24 25.63
CA LEU A 391 -8.70 -1.93 25.03
C LEU A 391 -7.74 -3.12 25.09
N SER A 392 -6.69 -3.08 24.27
CA SER A 392 -5.62 -4.07 24.25
C SER A 392 -4.70 -4.01 25.48
N ASP A 393 -4.87 -3.02 26.34
CA ASP A 393 -4.07 -2.73 27.52
C ASP A 393 -4.90 -1.93 28.55
N ASP A 394 -4.28 -1.47 29.63
CA ASP A 394 -4.91 -0.64 30.66
C ASP A 394 -4.70 0.87 30.43
N ARG A 395 -4.50 1.32 29.18
CA ARG A 395 -4.41 2.76 28.92
C ARG A 395 -5.75 3.44 29.15
N ALA A 396 -5.73 4.75 29.40
CA ALA A 396 -6.96 5.52 29.58
C ALA A 396 -7.79 5.54 28.29
N CYS A 397 -9.12 5.61 28.45
CA CYS A 397 -10.02 5.88 27.33
C CYS A 397 -9.66 7.22 26.66
N ALA A 398 -9.83 7.32 25.34
CA ALA A 398 -9.57 8.55 24.59
C ALA A 398 -10.28 9.75 25.22
N GLU A 399 -9.53 10.83 25.48
CA GLU A 399 -10.07 12.05 26.06
C GLU A 399 -10.82 12.86 25.01
N ASP A 400 -11.97 13.42 25.39
CA ASP A 400 -12.71 14.39 24.60
C ASP A 400 -12.41 15.80 25.17
N PRO A 401 -11.74 16.70 24.42
CA PRO A 401 -11.41 18.04 24.91
C PRO A 401 -12.64 18.88 25.28
N ASP A 402 -13.78 18.62 24.63
CA ASP A 402 -15.05 19.31 24.89
C ASP A 402 -15.81 18.70 26.08
N CYS A 403 -15.49 17.47 26.45
CA CYS A 403 -16.03 16.78 27.63
C CYS A 403 -15.01 15.86 28.32
N PRO A 404 -14.05 16.43 29.07
CA PRO A 404 -12.97 15.64 29.64
C PRO A 404 -13.46 14.68 30.73
N ALA A 405 -12.81 13.52 30.84
CA ALA A 405 -13.25 12.40 31.71
C ALA A 405 -13.40 12.79 33.19
N TYR A 406 -12.57 13.70 33.70
CA TYR A 406 -12.67 14.17 35.10
C TYR A 406 -13.91 15.04 35.37
N GLY A 407 -14.62 15.49 34.33
CA GLY A 407 -15.93 16.15 34.42
C GLY A 407 -17.11 15.17 34.47
N CYS A 408 -16.85 13.87 34.43
CA CYS A 408 -17.84 12.79 34.51
C CYS A 408 -17.79 12.10 35.88
N PRO A 409 -18.95 11.79 36.50
CA PRO A 409 -18.99 10.87 37.63
C PRO A 409 -18.45 9.48 37.25
N PRO A 410 -18.06 8.62 38.22
CA PRO A 410 -17.77 7.22 37.94
C PRO A 410 -18.94 6.52 37.24
N LEU A 411 -18.65 5.61 36.32
CA LEU A 411 -19.64 4.82 35.60
C LEU A 411 -19.49 3.35 35.95
N MET A 412 -20.60 2.72 36.34
CA MET A 412 -20.67 1.28 36.55
C MET A 412 -21.30 0.60 35.34
N GLU A 413 -20.98 -0.69 35.16
CA GLU A 413 -21.50 -1.51 34.06
C GLU A 413 -23.04 -1.62 34.06
N THR A 414 -23.67 -1.60 35.23
CA THR A 414 -25.14 -1.57 35.36
C THR A 414 -25.77 -0.26 34.89
N GLN A 415 -24.97 0.77 34.60
CA GLN A 415 -25.42 2.11 34.22
C GLN A 415 -25.13 2.44 32.75
N ILE A 416 -24.67 1.49 31.94
CA ILE A 416 -24.26 1.76 30.55
C ILE A 416 -25.38 2.31 29.66
N HIS A 417 -26.65 1.97 29.95
CA HIS A 417 -27.81 2.47 29.24
C HIS A 417 -28.32 3.82 29.79
N ASP A 418 -28.04 4.12 31.07
CA ASP A 418 -28.40 5.38 31.74
C ASP A 418 -27.19 6.00 32.45
N PRO A 419 -26.15 6.39 31.69
CA PRO A 419 -24.91 6.88 32.27
C PRO A 419 -25.15 8.21 33.03
N PRO A 420 -24.60 8.38 34.25
CA PRO A 420 -24.71 9.65 34.99
C PRO A 420 -24.23 10.84 34.14
N ALA A 421 -24.95 11.96 34.15
CA ALA A 421 -24.63 13.10 33.30
C ALA A 421 -23.24 13.69 33.60
N CYS A 422 -22.45 13.93 32.55
CA CYS A 422 -21.19 14.68 32.65
C CYS A 422 -21.43 16.18 32.51
N ARG A 423 -20.49 16.98 33.02
CA ARG A 423 -20.47 18.43 32.82
C ARG A 423 -19.10 18.87 32.39
N ASN A 424 -19.03 19.79 31.43
CA ASN A 424 -17.78 20.42 31.08
C ASN A 424 -17.30 21.24 32.30
N PRO A 425 -16.12 20.95 32.85
CA PRO A 425 -15.66 21.56 34.09
C PRO A 425 -15.33 23.05 33.94
N ARG A 426 -15.11 23.54 32.72
CA ARG A 426 -14.85 24.96 32.43
C ARG A 426 -16.14 25.77 32.30
N THR A 427 -17.19 25.19 31.71
CA THR A 427 -18.43 25.91 31.37
C THR A 427 -19.63 25.53 32.24
N GLY A 428 -19.58 24.40 32.93
CA GLY A 428 -20.70 23.83 33.71
C GLY A 428 -21.82 23.23 32.87
N VAL A 429 -21.73 23.34 31.54
CA VAL A 429 -22.73 22.85 30.58
C VAL A 429 -22.67 21.32 30.53
N ALA A 430 -23.84 20.68 30.39
CA ALA A 430 -23.90 19.24 30.20
C ALA A 430 -23.17 18.84 28.92
N CYS A 431 -22.40 17.75 28.98
CA CYS A 431 -21.65 17.24 27.85
C CYS A 431 -21.66 15.70 27.85
N GLN A 432 -21.25 15.09 26.75
CA GLN A 432 -21.02 13.64 26.67
C GLN A 432 -19.63 13.40 26.08
N PRO A 433 -18.73 12.68 26.76
CA PRO A 433 -17.44 12.32 26.18
C PRO A 433 -17.64 11.30 25.05
N LEU A 434 -16.70 11.24 24.10
CA LEU A 434 -16.66 10.18 23.09
C LEU A 434 -16.53 8.78 23.73
N LYS A 435 -15.61 8.64 24.69
CA LYS A 435 -15.37 7.40 25.45
C LYS A 435 -15.40 7.68 26.94
N ARG A 436 -16.08 6.84 27.71
CA ARG A 436 -16.15 6.95 29.19
C ARG A 436 -15.63 5.70 29.87
N ASP A 437 -14.74 5.89 30.82
CA ASP A 437 -14.12 4.81 31.59
C ASP A 437 -15.17 3.99 32.38
N LEU A 438 -15.16 2.67 32.15
CA LEU A 438 -15.99 1.65 32.80
C LEU A 438 -15.18 0.77 33.78
N GLY A 439 -13.94 1.16 34.07
CA GLY A 439 -12.99 0.41 34.85
C GLY A 439 -12.23 -0.64 34.03
N THR A 440 -11.55 -1.54 34.72
CA THR A 440 -10.71 -2.57 34.11
C THR A 440 -11.33 -3.95 34.20
N THR A 441 -10.97 -4.81 33.26
CA THR A 441 -11.26 -6.25 33.29
C THR A 441 -9.96 -7.04 33.08
N ALA A 442 -9.93 -8.32 33.48
CA ALA A 442 -8.80 -9.19 33.20
C ALA A 442 -8.93 -9.78 31.78
N GLY A 443 -7.88 -9.67 30.98
CA GLY A 443 -7.74 -10.36 29.70
C GLY A 443 -7.57 -11.87 29.88
N ALA A 444 -7.63 -12.62 28.78
CA ALA A 444 -7.39 -14.08 28.80
C ALA A 444 -5.96 -14.44 29.23
N ASP A 445 -5.03 -13.51 29.05
CA ASP A 445 -3.63 -13.54 29.51
C ASP A 445 -3.46 -13.14 30.98
N GLY A 446 -4.54 -12.74 31.67
CA GLY A 446 -4.52 -12.23 33.04
C GLY A 446 -4.05 -10.78 33.18
N LEU A 447 -3.75 -10.09 32.08
CA LEU A 447 -3.36 -8.68 32.10
C LEU A 447 -4.58 -7.76 32.20
N PRO A 448 -4.49 -6.60 32.89
CA PRO A 448 -5.59 -5.66 32.96
C PRO A 448 -5.84 -5.00 31.60
N ARG A 449 -7.12 -4.91 31.23
CA ARG A 449 -7.63 -4.27 30.01
C ARG A 449 -8.66 -3.22 30.40
N ARG A 450 -8.51 -1.98 29.93
CA ARG A 450 -9.46 -0.89 30.20
C ARG A 450 -10.74 -1.08 29.40
N ARG A 451 -11.90 -0.79 29.99
CA ARG A 451 -13.19 -0.76 29.30
C ARG A 451 -13.70 0.67 29.14
N CYS A 452 -14.28 0.97 27.99
CA CYS A 452 -14.72 2.29 27.60
C CYS A 452 -16.13 2.22 26.99
N LEU A 453 -17.10 2.92 27.59
CA LEU A 453 -18.42 3.13 26.97
C LEU A 453 -18.27 4.12 25.82
N VAL A 454 -18.68 3.73 24.61
CA VAL A 454 -18.59 4.57 23.41
C VAL A 454 -19.91 5.30 23.16
N ARG A 455 -19.82 6.61 22.90
CA ARG A 455 -20.97 7.49 22.64
C ARG A 455 -21.71 7.06 21.36
N GLN A 456 -23.05 6.99 21.43
CA GLN A 456 -23.89 6.84 20.25
C GLN A 456 -24.02 8.20 19.55
N ALA A 457 -23.61 8.27 18.28
CA ALA A 457 -23.68 9.48 17.46
C ALA A 457 -25.13 9.91 17.22
N GLU A 458 -25.36 11.22 17.25
CA GLU A 458 -26.68 11.80 16.99
C GLU A 458 -26.94 11.84 15.49
N ARG A 459 -28.17 11.48 15.08
CA ARG A 459 -28.63 11.52 13.70
C ARG A 459 -30.02 12.15 13.64
N PRO A 460 -30.28 13.10 12.72
CA PRO A 460 -31.58 13.72 12.59
C PRO A 460 -32.58 12.72 11.98
N TRP A 461 -33.77 12.62 12.60
CA TRP A 461 -34.88 11.84 12.09
C TRP A 461 -35.71 12.66 11.09
N ALA A 462 -35.90 12.14 9.88
CA ALA A 462 -36.66 12.80 8.82
C ALA A 462 -37.70 11.86 8.21
N GLY A 463 -38.85 11.72 8.88
CA GLY A 463 -40.06 11.15 8.27
C GLY A 463 -39.94 9.68 7.82
N GLY A 464 -39.14 8.86 8.50
CA GLY A 464 -38.98 7.43 8.18
C GLY A 464 -37.54 7.01 7.90
N SER A 465 -36.62 7.97 7.75
CA SER A 465 -35.19 7.70 7.54
C SER A 465 -34.30 8.53 8.46
N CYS A 466 -33.07 8.04 8.62
CA CYS A 466 -32.05 8.67 9.44
C CYS A 466 -31.04 9.42 8.57
N GLY A 467 -30.88 10.71 8.84
CA GLY A 467 -29.89 11.55 8.16
C GLY A 467 -28.45 11.22 8.54
N ALA A 468 -27.53 12.04 8.01
CA ALA A 468 -26.12 11.94 8.36
C ALA A 468 -25.89 12.27 9.85
N PRO A 469 -24.95 11.57 10.50
CA PRO A 469 -24.61 11.83 11.89
C PRO A 469 -23.99 13.21 12.11
N THR A 470 -24.35 13.85 13.22
CA THR A 470 -23.98 15.23 13.57
C THR A 470 -22.96 15.31 14.71
N THR A 471 -22.65 14.19 15.36
CA THR A 471 -21.63 14.09 16.42
C THR A 471 -20.76 12.85 16.18
N THR A 472 -19.52 12.88 16.71
CA THR A 472 -18.63 11.72 16.65
C THR A 472 -19.14 10.59 17.54
N GLY A 473 -19.20 9.36 17.03
CA GLY A 473 -19.58 8.19 17.80
C GLY A 473 -19.99 7.02 16.90
N TRP A 474 -20.56 5.97 17.51
CA TRP A 474 -21.13 4.84 16.78
C TRP A 474 -22.62 5.07 16.49
N PHE A 475 -23.17 4.48 15.44
CA PHE A 475 -24.60 4.56 15.13
C PHE A 475 -25.09 3.32 14.39
N TYR A 476 -26.39 3.05 14.46
CA TYR A 476 -27.00 1.89 13.80
C TYR A 476 -27.61 2.23 12.44
N ARG A 477 -27.34 1.40 11.43
CA ARG A 477 -27.97 1.41 10.11
C ARG A 477 -28.84 0.17 9.94
N ALA A 478 -30.07 0.37 9.49
CA ALA A 478 -30.90 -0.73 9.04
C ALA A 478 -30.37 -1.27 7.71
N ALA A 479 -30.76 -2.49 7.33
CA ALA A 479 -30.29 -3.13 6.09
C ALA A 479 -30.47 -2.29 4.83
N GLY A 480 -31.58 -1.55 4.73
CA GLY A 480 -31.82 -0.63 3.60
C GLY A 480 -31.03 0.68 3.62
N GLU A 481 -30.28 0.94 4.69
CA GLU A 481 -29.45 2.16 4.87
C GLU A 481 -27.94 1.87 4.89
N SER A 482 -27.54 0.59 4.95
CA SER A 482 -26.15 0.13 4.95
C SER A 482 -25.68 -0.14 3.54
N GLU A 483 -24.43 0.20 3.26
CA GLU A 483 -23.79 -0.10 1.97
C GLU A 483 -23.55 -1.61 1.79
N LEU A 484 -23.49 -2.36 2.89
CA LEU A 484 -23.34 -3.81 2.94
C LEU A 484 -24.66 -4.58 2.77
N GLY A 485 -25.81 -3.88 2.72
CA GLY A 485 -27.13 -4.50 2.57
C GLY A 485 -27.59 -5.34 3.78
N CYS A 486 -26.96 -5.16 4.93
CA CYS A 486 -27.24 -5.84 6.20
C CYS A 486 -27.55 -4.81 7.30
N PRO A 487 -28.27 -5.16 8.39
CA PRO A 487 -28.28 -4.32 9.57
C PRO A 487 -26.84 -4.13 10.03
N ALA A 488 -26.38 -2.91 10.29
CA ALA A 488 -24.98 -2.64 10.55
C ALA A 488 -24.77 -1.64 11.70
N ALA A 489 -23.70 -1.84 12.47
CA ALA A 489 -23.14 -0.83 13.36
C ALA A 489 -22.07 -0.05 12.59
N SER A 490 -22.17 1.27 12.58
CA SER A 490 -21.27 2.16 11.87
C SER A 490 -20.63 3.19 12.79
N PHE A 491 -19.57 3.85 12.32
CA PHE A 491 -18.92 4.93 13.07
C PHE A 491 -18.71 6.18 12.22
N THR A 492 -18.80 7.34 12.85
CA THR A 492 -18.33 8.60 12.26
C THR A 492 -16.90 8.89 12.66
N VAL A 493 -16.07 9.22 11.67
CA VAL A 493 -14.69 9.63 11.90
C VAL A 493 -14.64 11.15 12.00
N GLY A 494 -14.28 11.66 13.18
CA GLY A 494 -13.76 13.01 13.38
C GLY A 494 -12.23 13.00 13.26
N SER A 495 -11.52 13.90 13.95
CA SER A 495 -10.04 13.88 13.99
C SER A 495 -9.42 12.78 14.87
N GLU A 496 -10.17 11.72 15.21
CA GLU A 496 -9.83 10.73 16.23
C GLU A 496 -10.21 9.30 15.81
N THR A 497 -9.52 8.29 16.38
CA THR A 497 -9.75 6.86 16.13
C THR A 497 -11.04 6.36 16.80
N CYS A 498 -11.97 5.80 16.01
CA CYS A 498 -13.31 5.40 16.46
C CYS A 498 -13.30 4.25 17.48
N VAL A 499 -12.55 3.20 17.17
CA VAL A 499 -12.26 2.03 18.01
C VAL A 499 -10.76 1.84 17.95
N GLU A 500 -10.12 1.62 19.08
CA GLU A 500 -8.66 1.49 19.14
C GLU A 500 -8.21 0.16 18.52
N PRO A 501 -7.13 0.14 17.73
CA PRO A 501 -6.56 -1.10 17.21
C PRO A 501 -6.27 -2.08 18.35
N GLY A 502 -6.63 -3.35 18.18
CA GLY A 502 -6.42 -4.37 19.21
C GLY A 502 -7.52 -4.47 20.27
N SER A 503 -8.51 -3.58 20.25
CA SER A 503 -9.61 -3.60 21.21
C SER A 503 -10.75 -4.53 20.77
N ARG A 504 -11.46 -5.11 21.74
CA ARG A 504 -12.69 -5.89 21.55
C ARG A 504 -13.88 -5.03 21.90
N VAL A 505 -14.99 -5.08 21.16
CA VAL A 505 -16.19 -4.30 21.49
C VAL A 505 -17.39 -5.22 21.63
N TRP A 506 -18.42 -4.79 22.33
CA TRP A 506 -19.69 -5.48 22.36
C TRP A 506 -20.82 -4.47 22.40
N ILE A 507 -21.96 -4.87 21.86
CA ILE A 507 -23.20 -4.11 21.91
C ILE A 507 -24.17 -4.89 22.79
N ARG A 508 -24.61 -4.25 23.88
CA ARG A 508 -25.67 -4.79 24.73
C ARG A 508 -26.91 -3.94 24.57
N CYS A 509 -28.03 -4.57 24.30
CA CYS A 509 -29.33 -3.91 24.23
C CYS A 509 -30.14 -4.20 25.51
N ARG A 510 -31.09 -3.31 25.85
CA ARG A 510 -32.02 -3.54 26.97
C ARG A 510 -33.03 -4.64 26.69
#